data_AF-A0A8W7P8B3-F1
#
_entry.id   AF-A0A8W7P8B3-F1
#
_cell.length_a   1.000
_cell.length_b   1.000
_cell.length_c   1.000
_cell.angle_alpha   90.00
_cell.angle_beta   90.00
_cell.angle_gamma   90.00
#
_symmetry.space_group_name_H-M   'P 1'
#
loop_
_entity.id
_entity.type
_entity.pdbx_description
1 polymer ?
#
loop_
_entity_poly.entity_id
_entity_poly.type
_entity_poly.pdbx_seq_one_letter_code
_entity_poly.pdbx_strand_id
1 'polypeptide(L)'
;MICNEDVVGWFRDLKSYSRIDTMCIMLNMCLPFELRFLGTYLEELGRRDAPELRGAELKVNNPQEFIADIASGEPTDQRIRRKMALFLALYRACNHAYANELFKTLEGWGARPDLQRLFEEDDQQELLLVYTMATNHPVFSFEQRLHWPSSLGQPITLTYAGLPGLTQVRCW
;
A
#
# COMPACT_ATOMS: atom_id res chain seq x y z
N MET A 1 25.63 15.56 9.50
CA MET A 1 24.32 16.20 9.71
C MET A 1 23.56 16.02 8.41
N ILE A 2 22.41 15.35 8.43
CA ILE A 2 21.60 15.18 7.22
C ILE A 2 20.89 16.51 6.96
N CYS A 3 21.05 17.11 5.78
CA CYS A 3 20.37 18.36 5.46
C CYS A 3 18.94 18.09 4.95
N ASN A 4 18.03 19.07 5.10
CA ASN A 4 16.63 18.91 4.72
C ASN A 4 16.47 18.59 3.22
N GLU A 5 17.29 19.23 2.39
CA GLU A 5 17.28 19.03 0.94
C GLU A 5 17.67 17.60 0.56
N ASP A 6 18.63 16.98 1.26
CA ASP A 6 19.04 15.59 1.04
C ASP A 6 17.89 14.62 1.36
N VAL A 7 17.12 14.88 2.43
CA VAL A 7 15.96 14.03 2.80
C VAL A 7 14.85 14.15 1.78
N VAL A 8 14.55 15.37 1.32
CA VAL A 8 13.51 15.62 0.31
C VAL A 8 13.92 15.03 -1.05
N GLY A 9 15.20 15.16 -1.43
CA GLY A 9 15.76 14.55 -2.63
C GLY A 9 15.65 13.02 -2.58
N TRP A 10 16.13 12.41 -1.50
CA TRP A 10 16.02 10.98 -1.28
C TRP A 10 14.58 10.48 -1.36
N PHE A 11 13.63 11.14 -0.65
CA PHE A 11 12.23 10.72 -0.67
C PHE A 11 11.58 10.84 -2.05
N ARG A 12 11.98 11.84 -2.84
CA ARG A 12 11.49 12.02 -4.22
C ARG A 12 11.93 10.88 -5.13
N ASP A 13 13.16 10.41 -4.95
CA ASP A 13 13.77 9.36 -5.78
C ASP A 13 13.28 7.95 -5.42
N LEU A 14 12.62 7.78 -4.27
CA LEU A 14 11.98 6.52 -3.90
C LEU A 14 10.87 6.13 -4.89
N LYS A 15 10.75 4.83 -5.14
CA LYS A 15 9.61 4.25 -5.86
C LYS A 15 8.32 4.41 -5.04
N SER A 16 7.16 4.34 -5.71
CA SER A 16 5.86 4.59 -5.08
C SER A 16 5.59 3.68 -3.87
N TYR A 17 5.91 2.40 -3.96
CA TYR A 17 5.74 1.46 -2.83
C TYR A 17 6.62 1.86 -1.64
N SER A 18 7.89 2.20 -1.87
CA SER A 18 8.81 2.66 -0.82
C SER A 18 8.36 3.95 -0.16
N ARG A 19 7.78 4.90 -0.90
CA ARG A 19 7.24 6.14 -0.32
C ARG A 19 6.08 5.86 0.62
N ILE A 20 5.14 5.01 0.23
CA ILE A 20 3.99 4.63 1.07
C ILE A 20 4.48 3.93 2.34
N ASP A 21 5.36 2.95 2.21
CA ASP A 21 5.90 2.22 3.35
C ASP A 21 6.64 3.14 4.33
N THR A 22 7.52 4.00 3.79
CA THR A 22 8.26 5.00 4.57
C THR A 22 7.32 5.92 5.34
N MET A 23 6.25 6.41 4.68
CA MET A 23 5.26 7.28 5.34
C MET A 23 4.49 6.53 6.43
N CYS A 24 4.08 5.29 6.19
CA CYS A 24 3.42 4.46 7.21
C CYS A 24 4.32 4.26 8.44
N ILE A 25 5.61 3.95 8.24
CA ILE A 25 6.58 3.82 9.32
C ILE A 25 6.74 5.14 10.07
N MET A 26 6.95 6.25 9.37
CA MET A 26 7.11 7.57 10.01
C MET A 26 5.88 7.96 10.84
N LEU A 27 4.67 7.73 10.31
CA LEU A 27 3.42 7.99 11.01
C LEU A 27 3.27 7.10 12.26
N ASN A 28 3.67 5.83 12.20
CA ASN A 28 3.64 4.93 13.36
C ASN A 28 4.58 5.37 14.51
N MET A 29 5.57 6.22 14.22
CA MET A 29 6.49 6.79 15.22
C MET A 29 5.97 8.08 15.85
N CYS A 30 4.87 8.65 15.35
CA CYS A 30 4.29 9.89 15.85
C CYS A 30 3.50 9.69 17.15
N LEU A 31 3.47 10.73 17.99
CA LEU A 31 2.63 10.79 19.18
C LEU A 31 1.14 10.97 18.80
N PRO A 32 0.18 10.59 19.68
CA PRO A 32 -1.25 10.65 19.35
C PRO A 32 -1.75 12.04 18.91
N PHE A 33 -1.26 13.12 19.52
CA PHE A 33 -1.68 14.48 19.12
C PHE A 33 -1.07 14.90 17.78
N GLU A 34 0.14 14.44 17.45
CA GLU A 34 0.80 14.69 16.16
C GLU A 34 0.04 13.97 15.05
N LEU A 35 -0.34 12.71 15.27
CA LEU A 35 -1.20 11.95 14.36
C LEU A 35 -2.54 12.66 14.15
N ARG A 36 -3.15 13.21 15.20
CA ARG A 36 -4.41 13.95 15.08
C ARG A 36 -4.26 15.20 14.21
N PHE A 37 -3.18 15.95 14.39
CA PHE A 37 -2.86 17.11 13.58
C PHE A 37 -2.59 16.73 12.11
N LEU A 38 -1.76 15.72 11.88
CA LEU A 38 -1.43 15.21 10.55
C LEU A 38 -2.68 14.69 9.81
N GLY A 39 -3.61 14.05 10.52
CA GLY A 39 -4.89 13.64 9.95
C GLY A 39 -5.67 14.82 9.36
N THR A 40 -5.79 15.93 10.10
CA THR A 40 -6.45 17.15 9.60
C THR A 40 -5.70 17.77 8.41
N TYR A 41 -4.36 17.76 8.45
CA TYR A 41 -3.55 18.27 7.34
C TYR A 41 -3.71 17.41 6.07
N LEU A 42 -3.72 16.08 6.20
CA LEU A 42 -3.93 15.15 5.10
C LEU A 42 -5.34 15.25 4.50
N GLU A 43 -6.36 15.42 5.33
CA GLU A 43 -7.74 15.69 4.88
C GLU A 43 -7.82 16.93 4.00
N GLU A 44 -7.10 18.00 4.38
CA GLU A 44 -7.08 19.24 3.60
C GLU A 44 -6.32 19.06 2.27
N LEU A 45 -5.18 18.36 2.27
CA LEU A 45 -4.46 18.04 1.03
C LEU A 45 -5.32 17.19 0.07
N GLY A 46 -6.04 16.19 0.59
CA GLY A 46 -6.88 15.30 -0.20
C GLY A 46 -8.11 15.98 -0.82
N ARG A 47 -8.51 17.14 -0.29
CA ARG A 47 -9.70 17.87 -0.75
C ARG A 47 -9.61 18.30 -2.22
N ARG A 48 -8.39 18.53 -2.71
CA ARG A 48 -8.14 18.94 -4.09
C ARG A 48 -8.56 17.85 -5.09
N ASP A 49 -8.23 16.60 -4.79
CA ASP A 49 -8.41 15.47 -5.70
C ASP A 49 -9.71 14.68 -5.38
N ALA A 50 -10.39 15.02 -4.27
CA ALA A 50 -11.63 14.38 -3.83
C ALA A 50 -12.76 14.36 -4.87
N PRO A 51 -13.05 15.43 -5.66
CA PRO A 51 -14.11 15.38 -6.67
C PRO A 51 -13.86 14.33 -7.75
N GLU A 52 -12.61 14.18 -8.17
CA GLU A 52 -12.20 13.21 -9.21
C GLU A 52 -12.29 11.77 -8.68
N LEU A 53 -11.91 11.57 -7.41
CA LEU A 53 -11.89 10.24 -6.79
C LEU A 53 -13.26 9.79 -6.27
N ARG A 54 -14.22 10.70 -6.08
CA ARG A 54 -15.54 10.40 -5.49
C ARG A 54 -16.29 9.28 -6.18
N GLY A 55 -16.25 9.24 -7.52
CA GLY A 55 -16.91 8.20 -8.30
C GLY A 55 -16.29 6.81 -8.06
N ALA A 56 -14.96 6.75 -7.96
CA ALA A 56 -14.24 5.53 -7.65
C ALA A 56 -14.49 5.10 -6.20
N GLU A 57 -14.52 6.03 -5.24
CA GLU A 57 -14.77 5.74 -3.82
C GLU A 57 -16.14 5.09 -3.62
N LEU A 58 -17.19 5.61 -4.27
CA LEU A 58 -18.55 5.04 -4.20
C LEU A 58 -18.61 3.61 -4.73
N LYS A 59 -17.90 3.32 -5.84
CA LYS A 59 -17.82 1.97 -6.42
C LYS A 59 -17.02 1.02 -5.54
N VAL A 60 -15.86 1.47 -5.07
CA VAL A 60 -14.95 0.70 -4.20
C VAL A 60 -15.64 0.29 -2.90
N ASN A 61 -16.50 1.14 -2.35
CA ASN A 61 -17.26 0.84 -1.13
C ASN A 61 -18.61 0.15 -1.40
N ASN A 62 -18.91 -0.23 -2.66
CA ASN A 62 -20.02 -1.10 -3.03
C ASN A 62 -19.52 -2.56 -3.25
N PRO A 63 -19.80 -3.50 -2.33
CA PRO A 63 -19.21 -4.84 -2.33
C PRO A 63 -19.47 -5.65 -3.62
N GLN A 64 -20.65 -5.50 -4.22
CA GLN A 64 -21.10 -6.37 -5.32
C GLN A 64 -20.41 -6.04 -6.64
N GLU A 65 -20.29 -4.74 -6.95
CA GLU A 65 -19.60 -4.28 -8.16
C GLU A 65 -18.09 -4.54 -8.07
N PHE A 66 -17.51 -4.39 -6.87
CA PHE A 66 -16.08 -4.57 -6.67
C PHE A 66 -15.65 -6.04 -6.79
N ILE A 67 -16.34 -6.96 -6.13
CA ILE A 67 -16.01 -8.39 -6.17
C ILE A 67 -16.11 -8.92 -7.60
N ALA A 68 -17.14 -8.53 -8.36
CA ALA A 68 -17.31 -8.95 -9.74
C ALA A 68 -16.11 -8.52 -10.63
N ASP A 69 -15.60 -7.31 -10.41
CA ASP A 69 -14.54 -6.70 -11.19
C ASP A 69 -13.14 -7.21 -10.85
N ILE A 70 -12.89 -7.61 -9.60
CA ILE A 70 -11.55 -8.01 -9.12
C ILE A 70 -11.40 -9.52 -9.02
N ALA A 71 -12.45 -10.28 -8.68
CA ALA A 71 -12.36 -11.74 -8.55
C ALA A 71 -12.09 -12.44 -9.89
N SER A 72 -12.29 -11.75 -11.02
CA SER A 72 -12.02 -12.26 -12.37
C SER A 72 -10.69 -11.75 -12.95
N GLY A 73 -10.00 -10.84 -12.25
CA GLY A 73 -8.80 -10.16 -12.75
C GLY A 73 -7.50 -10.93 -12.47
N GLU A 74 -6.66 -11.02 -13.49
CA GLU A 74 -5.33 -11.61 -13.40
C GLU A 74 -4.27 -10.55 -13.04
N PRO A 75 -3.25 -10.85 -12.23
CA PRO A 75 -2.22 -9.89 -11.84
C PRO A 75 -1.31 -9.47 -13.00
N THR A 76 -1.32 -10.21 -14.12
CA THR A 76 -0.64 -9.84 -15.37
C THR A 76 -1.30 -8.65 -16.07
N ASP A 77 -2.58 -8.36 -15.79
CA ASP A 77 -3.26 -7.20 -16.34
C ASP A 77 -2.98 -5.94 -15.51
N GLN A 78 -2.32 -4.97 -16.15
CA GLN A 78 -2.04 -3.65 -15.59
C GLN A 78 -3.30 -2.94 -15.06
N ARG A 79 -4.44 -3.07 -15.74
CA ARG A 79 -5.70 -2.44 -15.32
C ARG A 79 -6.14 -2.98 -13.98
N ILE A 80 -5.98 -4.29 -13.77
CA ILE A 80 -6.34 -4.97 -12.53
C ILE A 80 -5.41 -4.55 -11.39
N ARG A 81 -4.09 -4.51 -11.61
CA ARG A 81 -3.13 -4.03 -10.58
C ARG A 81 -3.40 -2.59 -10.14
N ARG A 82 -3.59 -1.67 -11.10
CA ARG A 82 -3.88 -0.26 -10.80
C ARG A 82 -5.21 -0.07 -10.10
N LYS A 83 -6.24 -0.82 -10.52
CA LYS A 83 -7.55 -0.81 -9.86
C LYS A 83 -7.46 -1.33 -8.43
N MET A 84 -6.64 -2.34 -8.19
CA MET A 84 -6.38 -2.86 -6.84
C MET A 84 -5.70 -1.83 -5.94
N ALA A 85 -4.68 -1.12 -6.44
CA ALA A 85 -4.04 -0.04 -5.68
C ALA A 85 -5.03 1.09 -5.37
N LEU A 86 -5.85 1.49 -6.34
CA LEU A 86 -6.89 2.51 -6.14
C LEU A 86 -7.94 2.05 -5.12
N PHE A 87 -8.31 0.77 -5.14
CA PHE A 87 -9.21 0.21 -4.14
C PHE A 87 -8.62 0.33 -2.74
N LEU A 88 -7.38 -0.13 -2.54
CA LEU A 88 -6.71 -0.06 -1.25
C LEU A 88 -6.53 1.39 -0.76
N ALA A 89 -6.49 2.38 -1.65
CA ALA A 89 -6.46 3.79 -1.26
C ALA A 89 -7.82 4.31 -0.77
N LEU A 90 -8.92 3.83 -1.34
CA LEU A 90 -10.27 4.39 -1.15
C LEU A 90 -11.16 3.52 -0.25
N TYR A 91 -10.70 2.33 0.13
CA TYR A 91 -11.47 1.40 0.93
C TYR A 91 -11.53 1.84 2.38
N ARG A 92 -12.75 2.01 2.89
CA ARG A 92 -12.96 2.50 4.25
C ARG A 92 -12.72 1.38 5.25
N ALA A 93 -11.81 1.63 6.19
CA ALA A 93 -11.42 0.66 7.21
C ALA A 93 -12.57 0.15 8.10
N CYS A 94 -13.69 0.87 8.18
CA CYS A 94 -14.89 0.46 8.94
C CYS A 94 -15.77 -0.57 8.21
N ASN A 95 -15.46 -0.89 6.95
CA ASN A 95 -16.19 -1.89 6.17
C ASN A 95 -15.35 -3.18 6.11
N HIS A 96 -15.59 -4.12 7.03
CA HIS A 96 -14.89 -5.42 7.01
C HIS A 96 -15.58 -6.47 6.15
N ALA A 97 -16.69 -6.12 5.48
CA ALA A 97 -17.61 -7.09 4.88
C ALA A 97 -16.96 -7.99 3.83
N TYR A 98 -15.84 -7.57 3.22
CA TYR A 98 -15.14 -8.34 2.19
C TYR A 98 -13.61 -8.21 2.22
N ALA A 99 -13.05 -7.81 3.36
CA ALA A 99 -11.61 -7.79 3.58
C ALA A 99 -10.98 -9.18 3.35
N ASN A 100 -11.73 -10.24 3.66
CA ASN A 100 -11.29 -11.62 3.50
C ASN A 100 -11.25 -12.07 2.04
N GLU A 101 -12.20 -11.66 1.22
CA GLU A 101 -12.25 -11.92 -0.21
C GLU A 101 -11.07 -11.24 -0.90
N LEU A 102 -10.83 -9.99 -0.56
CA LEU A 102 -9.67 -9.24 -1.01
C LEU A 102 -8.35 -9.90 -0.60
N PHE A 103 -8.28 -10.38 0.65
CA PHE A 103 -7.13 -11.13 1.14
C PHE A 103 -6.87 -12.38 0.29
N LYS A 104 -7.91 -13.18 0.04
CA LYS A 104 -7.83 -14.40 -0.78
C LYS A 104 -7.40 -14.12 -2.22
N THR A 105 -7.90 -13.03 -2.83
CA THR A 105 -7.46 -12.62 -4.18
C THR A 105 -5.96 -12.29 -4.20
N LEU A 106 -5.49 -11.48 -3.25
CA LEU A 106 -4.09 -11.09 -3.16
C LEU A 106 -3.16 -12.27 -2.81
N GLU A 107 -3.64 -13.20 -1.98
CA GLU A 107 -2.96 -14.47 -1.70
C GLU A 107 -2.84 -15.33 -2.96
N GLY A 108 -3.92 -15.46 -3.74
CA GLY A 108 -3.92 -16.19 -5.01
C GLY A 108 -2.95 -15.62 -6.04
N TRP A 109 -2.75 -14.30 -6.06
CA TRP A 109 -1.74 -13.67 -6.91
C TRP A 109 -0.31 -14.02 -6.48
N GLY A 110 -0.05 -14.10 -5.16
CA GLY A 110 1.28 -14.37 -4.60
C GLY A 110 1.68 -15.84 -4.66
N ALA A 111 0.72 -16.76 -4.70
CA ALA A 111 0.94 -18.20 -4.76
C ALA A 111 1.33 -18.73 -6.16
N ARG A 112 1.48 -17.85 -7.16
CA ARG A 112 1.79 -18.20 -8.56
C ARG A 112 3.21 -17.74 -8.98
N PRO A 113 4.27 -18.51 -8.62
CA PRO A 113 5.65 -18.17 -8.97
C PRO A 113 5.95 -18.25 -10.48
N ASP A 114 5.09 -18.90 -11.25
CA ASP A 114 5.11 -18.92 -12.72
C ASP A 114 4.82 -17.53 -13.31
N LEU A 115 3.89 -16.78 -12.73
CA LEU A 115 3.55 -15.43 -13.19
C LEU A 115 4.63 -14.39 -12.84
N GLN A 116 5.41 -14.63 -11.77
CA GLN A 116 6.51 -13.74 -11.39
C GLN A 116 7.56 -13.57 -12.49
N ARG A 117 7.75 -14.60 -13.32
CA ARG A 117 8.68 -14.59 -14.46
C ARG A 117 8.16 -13.81 -15.66
N LEU A 118 6.86 -13.51 -15.70
CA LEU A 118 6.22 -12.78 -16.79
C LEU A 118 6.19 -11.26 -16.54
N PHE A 119 6.47 -10.83 -15.31
CA PHE A 119 6.43 -9.42 -14.95
C PHE A 119 7.69 -8.68 -15.38
N GLU A 120 7.48 -7.57 -16.09
CA GLU A 120 8.50 -6.57 -16.30
C GLU A 120 8.76 -5.76 -15.01
N GLU A 121 9.81 -4.94 -14.99
CA GLU A 121 10.19 -4.16 -13.81
C GLU A 121 9.03 -3.24 -13.33
N ASP A 122 8.32 -2.62 -14.27
CA ASP A 122 7.18 -1.75 -13.94
C ASP A 122 5.99 -2.54 -13.38
N ASP A 123 5.74 -3.75 -13.89
CA ASP A 123 4.71 -4.64 -13.36
C ASP A 123 5.01 -5.04 -11.91
N GLN A 124 6.28 -5.35 -11.63
CA GLN A 124 6.76 -5.68 -10.29
C GLN A 124 6.59 -4.49 -9.34
N GLN A 125 6.90 -3.26 -9.78
CA GLN A 125 6.73 -2.05 -8.98
C GLN A 125 5.26 -1.77 -8.65
N GLU A 126 4.34 -1.95 -9.61
CA GLU A 126 2.90 -1.81 -9.38
C GLU A 126 2.39 -2.88 -8.39
N LEU A 127 2.86 -4.12 -8.52
CA LEU A 127 2.49 -5.22 -7.63
C LEU A 127 3.04 -5.01 -6.21
N LEU A 128 4.28 -4.55 -6.07
CA LEU A 128 4.88 -4.18 -4.79
C LEU A 128 4.09 -3.07 -4.10
N LEU A 129 3.60 -2.08 -4.85
CA LEU A 129 2.74 -1.03 -4.30
C LEU A 129 1.45 -1.62 -3.72
N VAL A 130 0.77 -2.51 -4.46
CA VAL A 130 -0.44 -3.18 -4.00
C VAL A 130 -0.19 -3.93 -2.69
N TYR A 131 0.84 -4.78 -2.63
CA TYR A 131 1.15 -5.53 -1.41
C TYR A 131 1.58 -4.64 -0.25
N THR A 132 2.36 -3.58 -0.51
CA THR A 132 2.75 -2.61 0.51
C THR A 132 1.53 -1.93 1.13
N MET A 133 0.59 -1.50 0.29
CA MET A 133 -0.67 -0.92 0.76
C MET A 133 -1.47 -1.94 1.55
N ALA A 134 -1.59 -3.18 1.09
CA ALA A 134 -2.32 -4.23 1.78
C ALA A 134 -1.72 -4.57 3.17
N THR A 135 -0.40 -4.69 3.26
CA THR A 135 0.32 -4.92 4.52
C THR A 135 0.16 -3.77 5.51
N ASN A 136 -0.03 -2.53 5.04
CA ASN A 136 -0.21 -1.36 5.90
C ASN A 136 -1.68 -0.98 6.15
N HIS A 137 -2.63 -1.53 5.38
CA HIS A 137 -4.04 -1.11 5.44
C HIS A 137 -4.73 -1.60 6.72
N PRO A 138 -5.41 -0.72 7.48
CA PRO A 138 -6.07 -1.08 8.74
C PRO A 138 -7.31 -1.99 8.59
N VAL A 139 -7.71 -2.34 7.37
CA VAL A 139 -8.90 -3.17 7.14
C VAL A 139 -8.63 -4.65 7.33
N PHE A 140 -7.37 -5.05 7.16
CA PHE A 140 -6.91 -6.42 7.32
C PHE A 140 -6.52 -6.69 8.77
N SER A 141 -6.75 -7.93 9.19
CA SER A 141 -6.32 -8.38 10.51
C SER A 141 -4.80 -8.38 10.64
N PHE A 142 -4.30 -8.41 11.86
CA PHE A 142 -2.86 -8.56 12.11
C PHE A 142 -2.27 -9.80 11.43
N GLU A 143 -2.96 -10.94 11.52
CA GLU A 143 -2.53 -12.20 10.91
C GLU A 143 -2.44 -12.10 9.38
N GLN A 144 -3.42 -11.45 8.74
CA GLN A 144 -3.44 -11.23 7.29
C GLN A 144 -2.26 -10.37 6.83
N ARG A 145 -1.95 -9.30 7.57
CA ARG A 145 -0.85 -8.39 7.23
C ARG A 145 0.53 -9.05 7.34
N LEU A 146 0.70 -10.06 8.20
CA LEU A 146 1.93 -10.85 8.32
C LEU A 146 2.14 -11.88 7.20
N HIS A 147 1.09 -12.20 6.45
CA HIS A 147 1.14 -13.26 5.44
C HIS A 147 1.92 -12.85 4.18
N TRP A 148 1.64 -11.66 3.62
CA TRP A 148 2.26 -11.21 2.37
C TRP A 148 3.77 -10.93 2.40
N PRO A 149 4.36 -10.44 3.50
CA PRO A 149 5.83 -10.33 3.61
C PRO A 149 6.55 -11.67 3.45
N SER A 150 5.89 -12.78 3.76
CA SER A 150 6.47 -14.12 3.65
C SER A 150 6.39 -14.67 2.22
N SER A 151 5.38 -14.26 1.44
CA SER A 151 5.15 -14.78 0.08
C SER A 151 5.92 -14.05 -1.02
N LEU A 152 6.37 -12.80 -0.78
CA LEU A 152 7.16 -12.04 -1.75
C LEU A 152 8.68 -12.30 -1.71
N GLY A 153 9.16 -13.15 -0.79
CA GLY A 153 10.60 -13.48 -0.68
C GLY A 153 11.49 -12.30 -0.27
N GLN A 154 10.89 -11.15 0.06
CA GLN A 154 11.54 -9.97 0.61
C GLN A 154 10.73 -9.51 1.82
N PRO A 155 11.39 -9.16 2.94
CA PRO A 155 10.69 -8.53 4.05
C PRO A 155 10.16 -7.18 3.53
N ILE A 156 8.85 -7.11 3.24
CA ILE A 156 8.16 -5.83 2.92
C ILE A 156 8.47 -4.80 4.02
N THR A 157 8.71 -5.27 5.25
CA THR A 157 8.98 -4.41 6.40
C THR A 157 10.43 -3.95 6.54
N LEU A 158 11.46 -4.56 5.93
CA LEU A 158 12.84 -4.16 6.25
C LEU A 158 13.88 -4.49 5.15
N THR A 159 14.11 -3.55 4.23
CA THR A 159 15.49 -3.16 3.91
C THR A 159 15.69 -1.70 4.26
N TYR A 160 16.26 -1.43 5.44
CA TYR A 160 16.92 -0.16 5.73
C TYR A 160 18.14 -0.02 4.82
N ALA A 161 17.90 0.30 3.54
CA ALA A 161 18.94 0.56 2.57
C ALA A 161 18.63 1.91 1.92
N GLY A 162 19.29 2.97 2.39
CA GLY A 162 19.35 4.19 1.59
C GLY A 162 19.67 5.50 2.30
N LEU A 163 19.48 5.63 3.62
CA LEU A 163 19.88 6.87 4.30
C LEU A 163 21.34 6.77 4.77
N PRO A 164 22.28 7.53 4.20
CA PRO A 164 23.65 7.59 4.72
C PRO A 164 23.63 8.17 6.14
N GLY A 165 23.91 7.33 7.14
CA GLY A 165 24.20 7.77 8.51
C GLY A 165 23.19 7.44 9.61
N LEU A 166 22.13 6.67 9.35
CA LEU A 166 21.25 6.17 10.41
C LEU A 166 21.53 4.68 10.68
N THR A 167 22.13 4.39 11.84
CA THR A 167 22.27 3.02 12.36
C THR A 167 20.90 2.39 12.56
N GLN A 168 20.75 1.15 12.09
CA GLN A 168 19.56 0.31 12.15
C GLN A 168 18.82 0.41 13.49
N VAL A 169 17.69 1.10 13.52
CA VAL A 169 16.75 1.01 14.64
C VAL A 169 15.75 -0.07 14.27
N ARG A 170 15.81 -1.22 14.96
CA ARG A 170 14.75 -2.23 14.91
C ARG A 170 13.54 -1.63 15.61
N CYS A 171 12.53 -1.23 14.84
CA CYS A 171 11.22 -0.95 15.40
C CYS A 171 10.46 -2.28 15.48
N TRP A 172 10.02 -2.61 16.69
CA TRP A 172 9.24 -3.80 17.04
C TRP A 172 7.82 -3.71 16.49
#